data_AF-A0A2Z6NHG2-F1
#
_entry.id   AF-A0A2Z6NHG2-F1
#
_cell.length_a   1.000
_cell.length_b   1.000
_cell.length_c   1.000
_cell.angle_alpha   90.00
_cell.angle_beta   90.00
_cell.angle_gamma   90.00
#
_symmetry.space_group_name_H-M   'P 1'
#
loop_
_entity.id
_entity.type
_entity.pdbx_description
1 polymer ?
#
loop_
_entity_poly.entity_id
_entity_poly.type
_entity_poly.pdbx_seq_one_letter_code
_entity_poly.pdbx_strand_id
1 'polypeptide(L)'
;MLKRQICPHIKVVRTRGRDGRIRHAGVGRGVSIPVEQEQEIEQPVFVEQPMMQEDEDERIEGPKPELRIASLGTKLTGYVPGPGEHHPNIQGWLDESGLKWLTRTSLSKVDPQILSAFTKRWHPETSSFHMSFGEMTVTLDDVSCLLHIPVRGIFYTPVPVSMEEAAALATELLGVPYEVAYLETSRQRGGTFTQQWVYDCWQRNLHMYHIYDCAARAYLLLLVGCTILTDKSYTRVNAKWLPMFRDLSTLNKFSWASAPLVCLYDNLNDASMFTTHALAGYPTLLQCWIHEYFPTLGRRGESIHRCDDMGYPRAMRWVYKQGKTKLPAYRPIMDALTPSDVIWRPFEGHRGSIPSDLITCFSGYLCGCTVVPYLPERCLRQFGFVQYIPPPPHPAPSYTDIDSLWSGYHTSVDRILQFTRPVRFDAETTVDYLSWYYTVSHHILCRLHDGPHGAPPVPQFVPAYAPPQDAPAQDAPPAHAPPSGEQ
;
A
#
# COMPACT_ATOMS: atom_id res chain seq x y z
N MET A 1 35.91 -20.94 18.45
CA MET A 1 36.16 -20.08 17.27
C MET A 1 35.25 -20.54 16.13
N LEU A 2 34.01 -20.05 16.08
CA LEU A 2 33.11 -20.30 14.96
C LEU A 2 33.04 -19.04 14.10
N LYS A 3 33.38 -19.18 12.82
CA LYS A 3 33.41 -18.11 11.82
C LYS A 3 32.01 -17.52 11.65
N ARG A 4 31.92 -16.20 11.79
CA ARG A 4 30.79 -15.37 11.38
C ARG A 4 30.58 -15.52 9.89
N GLN A 5 29.50 -16.17 9.48
CA GLN A 5 28.98 -16.05 8.12
C GLN A 5 28.07 -14.81 8.13
N ILE A 6 28.69 -13.66 7.88
CA ILE A 6 28.00 -12.38 7.70
C ILE A 6 27.22 -12.50 6.38
N CYS A 7 25.89 -12.33 6.44
CA CYS A 7 25.05 -12.19 5.26
C CYS A 7 25.67 -11.16 4.31
N PRO A 8 25.82 -11.45 3.01
CA PRO A 8 26.27 -10.44 2.06
C PRO A 8 25.23 -9.32 2.04
N HIS A 9 25.68 -8.09 2.29
CA HIS A 9 24.90 -6.89 2.05
C HIS A 9 24.41 -6.92 0.59
N ILE A 10 23.10 -7.11 0.39
CA ILE A 10 22.47 -6.89 -0.91
C ILE A 10 22.47 -5.37 -1.13
N LYS A 11 23.54 -4.84 -1.73
CA LYS A 11 23.53 -3.48 -2.29
C LYS A 11 22.69 -3.52 -3.56
N VAL A 12 21.43 -3.09 -3.46
CA VAL A 12 20.62 -2.77 -4.63
C VAL A 12 21.18 -1.46 -5.21
N VAL A 13 21.90 -1.54 -6.32
CA VAL A 13 22.38 -0.36 -7.04
C VAL A 13 21.17 0.37 -7.63
N ARG A 14 20.94 1.60 -7.16
CA ARG A 14 19.81 2.47 -7.51
C ARG A 14 20.30 3.53 -8.48
N THR A 15 19.88 3.48 -9.75
CA THR A 15 20.17 4.57 -10.70
C THR A 15 19.07 5.63 -10.67
N ARG A 16 19.47 6.89 -10.51
CA ARG A 16 18.59 8.07 -10.44
C ARG A 16 18.18 8.49 -11.85
N GLY A 17 16.88 8.47 -12.14
CA GLY A 17 16.33 9.06 -13.36
C GLY A 17 16.26 10.58 -13.29
N ARG A 18 16.24 11.27 -14.45
CA ARG A 18 16.07 12.74 -14.57
C ARG A 18 14.75 13.27 -13.96
N ASP A 19 13.80 12.39 -13.64
CA ASP A 19 12.54 12.69 -12.94
C ASP A 19 12.63 12.60 -11.41
N GLY A 20 13.81 12.30 -10.86
CA GLY A 20 14.04 12.16 -9.42
C GLY A 20 13.51 10.86 -8.82
N ARG A 21 13.00 9.90 -9.63
CA ARG A 21 12.58 8.58 -9.16
C ARG A 21 13.75 7.60 -9.13
N ILE A 22 13.77 6.77 -8.09
CA ILE A 22 14.66 5.62 -7.96
C ILE A 22 13.98 4.43 -8.64
N ARG A 23 14.65 3.80 -9.62
CA ARG A 23 14.16 2.59 -10.29
C ARG A 23 15.03 1.39 -9.90
N HIS A 24 14.41 0.22 -9.79
CA HIS A 24 15.12 -1.05 -9.80
C HIS A 24 15.58 -1.34 -11.24
N ALA A 25 16.88 -1.60 -11.43
CA ALA A 25 17.42 -1.92 -12.75
C ALA A 25 16.92 -3.30 -13.21
N GLY A 26 16.18 -3.34 -14.32
CA GLY A 26 15.91 -4.58 -15.06
C GLY A 26 17.06 -4.89 -16.02
N VAL A 27 17.37 -6.18 -16.17
CA VAL A 27 18.42 -6.71 -17.06
C VAL A 27 18.10 -6.36 -18.52
N GLY A 28 19.02 -5.65 -19.18
CA GLY A 28 18.93 -5.31 -20.60
C GLY A 28 19.05 -6.55 -21.49
N ARG A 29 18.17 -6.65 -22.49
CA ARG A 29 18.24 -7.66 -23.55
C ARG A 29 19.47 -7.41 -24.44
N GLY A 30 20.19 -8.48 -24.75
CA GLY A 30 21.35 -8.48 -25.64
C GLY A 30 21.00 -8.05 -27.06
N VAL A 31 21.88 -7.24 -27.65
CA VAL A 31 21.94 -6.99 -29.08
C VAL A 31 23.33 -7.42 -29.53
N SER A 32 23.37 -8.45 -30.37
CA SER A 32 24.57 -8.93 -31.06
C SER A 32 24.91 -7.97 -32.21
N ILE A 33 26.16 -7.53 -32.31
CA ILE A 33 26.69 -6.80 -33.49
C ILE A 33 27.98 -7.53 -33.93
N PRO A 34 28.26 -7.67 -35.25
CA PRO A 34 29.30 -8.57 -35.76
C PRO A 34 30.71 -8.02 -35.54
N VAL A 35 31.65 -8.96 -35.46
CA VAL A 35 33.10 -8.77 -35.43
C VAL A 35 33.57 -8.17 -36.74
N GLU A 36 34.28 -7.04 -36.70
CA GLU A 36 35.31 -6.73 -37.70
C GLU A 36 36.37 -5.72 -37.18
N GLN A 37 37.62 -6.17 -37.33
CA GLN A 37 38.89 -5.43 -37.42
C GLN A 37 39.54 -4.85 -36.15
N GLU A 38 40.51 -5.64 -35.67
CA GLU A 38 41.61 -5.23 -34.79
C GLU A 38 42.47 -4.14 -35.47
N GLN A 39 42.70 -3.03 -34.77
CA GLN A 39 43.83 -2.12 -35.01
C GLN A 39 44.55 -1.88 -33.68
N GLU A 40 45.88 -1.84 -33.79
CA GLU A 40 46.90 -1.97 -32.75
C GLU A 40 46.74 -1.02 -31.56
N ILE A 41 46.89 -1.60 -30.36
CA ILE A 41 46.91 -0.90 -29.07
C ILE A 41 48.33 -0.34 -28.83
N GLU A 42 48.52 0.97 -28.99
CA GLU A 42 49.58 1.69 -28.28
C GLU A 42 49.21 1.77 -26.78
N GLN A 43 50.08 1.28 -25.91
CA GLN A 43 49.88 1.35 -24.46
C GLN A 43 49.95 2.81 -23.97
N PRO A 44 48.91 3.34 -23.30
CA PRO A 44 49.07 4.58 -22.54
C PRO A 44 49.55 4.26 -21.13
N VAL A 45 50.70 4.87 -20.82
CA VAL A 45 51.31 5.13 -19.52
C VAL A 45 50.30 5.15 -18.35
N PHE A 46 50.52 4.28 -17.36
CA PHE A 46 49.85 4.35 -16.06
C PHE A 46 50.27 5.64 -15.34
N VAL A 47 49.40 6.65 -15.40
CA VAL A 47 49.36 7.70 -14.40
C VAL A 47 48.48 7.17 -13.27
N GLU A 48 49.07 6.90 -12.11
CA GLU A 48 48.29 6.65 -10.88
C GLU A 48 47.43 7.89 -10.60
N GLN A 49 46.16 7.80 -10.99
CA GLN A 49 45.15 8.72 -10.51
C GLN A 49 44.89 8.36 -9.04
N PRO A 50 44.92 9.33 -8.11
CA PRO A 50 44.56 9.05 -6.73
C PRO A 50 43.11 8.54 -6.72
N MET A 51 42.89 7.49 -5.92
CA MET A 51 41.55 6.98 -5.62
C MET A 51 40.63 8.17 -5.36
N MET A 52 39.65 8.38 -6.24
CA MET A 52 38.54 9.27 -5.98
C MET A 52 37.92 8.80 -4.68
N GLN A 53 38.07 9.61 -3.63
CA GLN A 53 37.34 9.46 -2.38
C GLN A 53 35.87 9.28 -2.76
N GLU A 54 35.29 8.16 -2.33
CA GLU A 54 33.84 8.04 -2.24
C GLU A 54 33.38 9.29 -1.48
N ASP A 55 32.65 10.17 -2.17
CA ASP A 55 32.03 11.33 -1.54
C ASP A 55 31.33 10.82 -0.27
N GLU A 56 31.86 11.23 0.88
CA GLU A 56 31.26 10.94 2.16
C GLU A 56 29.80 11.36 2.04
N ASP A 57 28.86 10.42 2.24
CA ASP A 57 27.44 10.73 2.37
C ASP A 57 27.34 11.89 3.36
N GLU A 58 27.13 13.11 2.85
CA GLU A 58 26.83 14.28 3.67
C GLU A 58 25.61 13.88 4.48
N ARG A 59 25.84 13.52 5.75
CA ARG A 59 24.78 13.27 6.71
C ARG A 59 23.97 14.55 6.73
N ILE A 60 22.79 14.50 6.12
CA ILE A 60 21.88 15.63 6.15
C ILE A 60 21.43 15.76 7.60
N GLU A 61 22.09 16.66 8.34
CA GLU A 61 21.82 16.90 9.75
C GLU A 61 20.60 17.79 9.89
N GLY A 62 19.62 17.33 10.66
CA GLY A 62 18.42 18.10 10.99
C GLY A 62 17.17 17.22 11.15
N PRO A 63 16.11 17.74 11.79
CA PRO A 63 14.85 17.02 11.85
C PRO A 63 14.24 16.93 10.46
N LYS A 64 13.88 15.71 10.02
CA LYS A 64 13.13 15.54 8.78
C LYS A 64 11.89 16.44 8.78
N PRO A 65 11.72 17.32 7.78
CA PRO A 65 10.60 18.27 7.74
C PRO A 65 9.26 17.54 7.59
N GLU A 66 8.19 18.25 7.92
CA GLU A 66 6.83 17.70 7.87
C GLU A 66 6.41 17.36 6.43
N LEU A 67 5.74 16.22 6.25
CA LEU A 67 5.28 15.79 4.94
C LEU A 67 4.05 16.58 4.52
N ARG A 68 4.07 17.10 3.29
CA ARG A 68 2.87 17.58 2.59
C ARG A 68 2.06 16.37 2.13
N ILE A 69 0.78 16.32 2.48
CA ILE A 69 -0.07 15.17 2.15
C ILE A 69 -0.91 15.47 0.92
N ALA A 70 -0.78 14.65 -0.13
CA ALA A 70 -1.59 14.70 -1.33
C ALA A 70 -2.94 14.02 -1.10
N SER A 71 -3.85 14.72 -0.43
CA SER A 71 -5.26 14.30 -0.32
C SER A 71 -6.15 15.15 -1.21
N LEU A 72 -6.92 14.47 -2.06
CA LEU A 72 -7.80 15.11 -3.04
C LEU A 72 -9.29 14.85 -2.78
N GLY A 73 -9.66 14.28 -1.62
CA GLY A 73 -11.05 13.93 -1.33
C GLY A 73 -12.02 15.12 -1.42
N THR A 74 -11.66 16.28 -0.86
CA THR A 74 -12.48 17.50 -0.99
C THR A 74 -12.59 17.99 -2.43
N LYS A 75 -11.54 17.81 -3.23
CA LYS A 75 -11.54 18.19 -4.63
C LYS A 75 -12.42 17.25 -5.44
N LEU A 76 -12.35 15.95 -5.13
CA LEU A 76 -13.21 14.92 -5.72
C LEU A 76 -14.69 15.22 -5.47
N THR A 77 -15.08 15.63 -4.25
CA THR A 77 -16.48 16.01 -3.95
C THR A 77 -16.99 17.21 -4.77
N GLY A 78 -16.08 18.05 -5.28
CA GLY A 78 -16.45 19.15 -6.18
C GLY A 78 -16.56 18.73 -7.65
N TYR A 79 -15.96 17.61 -8.04
CA TYR A 79 -15.99 17.10 -9.41
C TYR A 79 -17.04 16.01 -9.61
N VAL A 80 -17.21 15.13 -8.63
CA VAL A 80 -17.98 13.90 -8.78
C VAL A 80 -19.37 14.09 -8.15
N PRO A 81 -20.47 13.84 -8.91
CA PRO A 81 -21.83 13.86 -8.40
C PRO A 81 -21.99 12.99 -7.16
N GLY A 82 -22.97 13.35 -6.34
CA GLY A 82 -23.34 12.57 -5.18
C GLY A 82 -23.88 11.18 -5.56
N PRO A 83 -24.06 10.29 -4.56
CA PRO A 83 -24.60 8.96 -4.78
C PRO A 83 -25.94 9.00 -5.51
N GLY A 84 -26.07 8.25 -6.61
CA GLY A 84 -27.30 8.18 -7.40
C GLY A 84 -27.55 9.39 -8.33
N GLU A 85 -26.61 10.35 -8.39
CA GLU A 85 -26.70 11.51 -9.28
C GLU A 85 -25.97 11.30 -10.62
N HIS A 86 -25.38 10.12 -10.82
CA HIS A 86 -24.73 9.77 -12.08
C HIS A 86 -25.74 9.48 -13.19
N HIS A 87 -25.38 9.86 -14.41
CA HIS A 87 -26.12 9.44 -15.60
C HIS A 87 -26.11 7.90 -15.69
N PRO A 88 -27.25 7.25 -16.02
CA PRO A 88 -27.39 5.79 -16.00
C PRO A 88 -26.28 5.04 -16.76
N ASN A 89 -25.89 5.53 -17.93
CA ASN A 89 -24.81 4.92 -18.72
C ASN A 89 -23.46 4.91 -17.97
N ILE A 90 -23.10 5.99 -17.28
CA ILE A 90 -21.85 6.06 -16.50
C ILE A 90 -21.95 5.17 -15.26
N GLN A 91 -23.12 5.16 -14.61
CA GLN A 91 -23.39 4.33 -13.44
C GLN A 91 -23.20 2.83 -13.74
N GLY A 92 -23.66 2.36 -14.91
CA GLY A 92 -23.46 0.96 -15.34
C GLY A 92 -21.99 0.53 -15.34
N TRP A 93 -21.11 1.30 -16.00
CA TRP A 93 -19.67 0.99 -16.01
C TRP A 93 -19.00 1.14 -14.63
N LEU A 94 -19.49 2.03 -13.77
CA LEU A 94 -19.01 2.16 -12.40
C LEU A 94 -19.36 0.95 -11.53
N ASP A 95 -20.57 0.43 -11.70
CA ASP A 95 -21.04 -0.76 -11.00
C ASP A 95 -20.31 -2.00 -11.51
N GLU A 96 -20.21 -2.17 -12.82
CA GLU A 96 -19.51 -3.30 -13.45
C GLU A 96 -18.02 -3.33 -13.10
N SER A 97 -17.34 -2.18 -13.09
CA SER A 97 -15.93 -2.11 -12.68
C SER A 97 -15.68 -2.40 -11.20
N GLY A 98 -16.73 -2.35 -10.35
CA GLY A 98 -16.59 -2.42 -8.90
C GLY A 98 -16.01 -1.15 -8.26
N LEU A 99 -15.90 -0.05 -9.00
CA LEU A 99 -15.28 1.20 -8.52
C LEU A 99 -16.28 2.19 -7.92
N LYS A 100 -17.59 1.89 -7.96
CA LYS A 100 -18.65 2.78 -7.47
C LYS A 100 -18.39 3.34 -6.07
N TRP A 101 -17.79 2.57 -5.18
CA TRP A 101 -17.58 2.97 -3.78
C TRP A 101 -16.51 4.05 -3.62
N LEU A 102 -15.58 4.18 -4.57
CA LEU A 102 -14.54 5.23 -4.53
C LEU A 102 -15.11 6.64 -4.59
N THR A 103 -16.34 6.79 -5.08
CA THR A 103 -17.08 8.06 -5.06
C THR A 103 -17.37 8.54 -3.64
N ARG A 104 -17.37 7.63 -2.65
CA ARG A 104 -17.82 7.88 -1.26
C ARG A 104 -16.76 7.63 -0.21
N THR A 105 -15.71 6.88 -0.52
CA THR A 105 -14.70 6.48 0.48
C THR A 105 -13.63 7.54 0.73
N SER A 106 -13.52 8.54 -0.17
CA SER A 106 -12.48 9.56 -0.09
C SER A 106 -12.73 10.56 1.04
N LEU A 107 -11.72 10.77 1.90
CA LEU A 107 -11.85 11.66 3.05
C LEU A 107 -11.73 13.12 2.65
N SER A 108 -12.64 13.96 3.14
CA SER A 108 -12.53 15.42 3.03
C SER A 108 -11.41 16.00 3.91
N LYS A 109 -10.98 15.26 4.94
CA LYS A 109 -9.92 15.68 5.86
C LYS A 109 -9.00 14.52 6.19
N VAL A 110 -7.70 14.76 6.03
CA VAL A 110 -6.63 13.88 6.50
C VAL A 110 -5.77 14.63 7.52
N ASP A 111 -5.30 13.94 8.55
CA ASP A 111 -4.38 14.45 9.56
C ASP A 111 -2.93 14.22 9.10
N PRO A 112 -2.22 15.26 8.64
CA PRO A 112 -0.86 15.10 8.15
C PRO A 112 0.13 14.67 9.25
N GLN A 113 -0.19 14.94 10.52
CA GLN A 113 0.70 14.70 11.64
C GLN A 113 0.72 13.21 11.99
N ILE A 114 -0.44 12.54 12.03
CA ILE A 114 -0.49 11.09 12.28
C ILE A 114 0.09 10.29 11.11
N LEU A 115 -0.22 10.69 9.87
CA LEU A 115 0.33 10.04 8.68
C LEU A 115 1.85 10.17 8.61
N SER A 116 2.39 11.35 8.95
CA SER A 116 3.83 11.56 9.04
C SER A 116 4.48 10.71 10.14
N ALA A 117 3.77 10.49 11.26
CA ALA A 117 4.27 9.68 12.36
C ALA A 117 4.37 8.20 11.96
N PHE A 118 3.35 7.65 11.30
CA PHE A 118 3.40 6.29 10.72
C PHE A 118 4.44 6.16 9.61
N THR A 119 4.59 7.16 8.75
CA THR A 119 5.61 7.13 7.68
C THR A 119 7.02 7.01 8.24
N LYS A 120 7.30 7.54 9.45
CA LYS A 120 8.61 7.38 10.12
C LYS A 120 8.86 5.97 10.64
N ARG A 121 7.83 5.13 10.70
CA ARG A 121 7.92 3.71 11.09
C ARG A 121 7.92 2.78 9.88
N TRP A 122 7.82 3.31 8.65
CA TRP A 122 7.79 2.49 7.44
C TRP A 122 9.20 2.04 7.04
N HIS A 123 9.35 0.74 6.78
CA HIS A 123 10.61 0.11 6.35
C HIS A 123 10.48 -0.46 4.92
N PRO A 124 11.07 0.21 3.90
CA PRO A 124 10.96 -0.21 2.51
C PRO A 124 11.43 -1.63 2.21
N GLU A 125 12.41 -2.13 2.97
CA GLU A 125 12.99 -3.47 2.78
C GLU A 125 11.99 -4.58 3.07
N THR A 126 11.02 -4.31 3.95
CA THR A 126 10.02 -5.29 4.41
C THR A 126 8.59 -4.89 4.02
N SER A 127 8.40 -3.68 3.51
CA SER A 127 7.09 -3.08 3.19
C SER A 127 6.10 -3.18 4.36
N SER A 128 6.60 -2.84 5.54
CA SER A 128 5.85 -2.89 6.79
C SER A 128 6.16 -1.70 7.68
N PHE A 129 5.22 -1.37 8.57
CA PHE A 129 5.41 -0.49 9.70
C PHE A 129 6.03 -1.26 10.86
N HIS A 130 7.07 -0.70 11.46
CA HIS A 130 7.76 -1.27 12.61
C HIS A 130 7.24 -0.64 13.89
N MET A 131 6.52 -1.45 14.66
CA MET A 131 5.95 -1.07 15.95
C MET A 131 6.81 -1.64 17.08
N SER A 132 6.63 -1.11 18.29
CA SER A 132 7.28 -1.62 19.51
C SER A 132 6.99 -3.10 19.78
N PHE A 133 5.98 -3.70 19.13
CA PHE A 133 5.53 -5.08 19.34
C PHE A 133 5.53 -5.93 18.05
N GLY A 134 6.30 -5.54 17.04
CA GLY A 134 6.45 -6.27 15.78
C GLY A 134 5.97 -5.50 14.56
N GLU A 135 5.90 -6.21 13.43
CA GLU A 135 5.52 -5.63 12.14
C GLU A 135 3.99 -5.60 11.97
N MET A 136 3.52 -4.57 11.26
CA MET A 136 2.15 -4.42 10.76
C MET A 136 2.19 -3.76 9.38
N THR A 137 1.19 -3.97 8.52
CA THR A 137 1.11 -3.29 7.23
C THR A 137 -0.33 -3.13 6.75
N VAL A 138 -0.56 -2.27 5.77
CA VAL A 138 -1.83 -2.26 5.03
C VAL A 138 -1.83 -3.48 4.11
N THR A 139 -2.88 -4.29 4.16
CA THR A 139 -3.02 -5.56 3.43
C THR A 139 -4.08 -5.45 2.33
N LEU A 140 -4.11 -6.41 1.40
CA LEU A 140 -5.19 -6.49 0.40
C LEU A 140 -6.56 -6.69 1.05
N ASP A 141 -6.62 -7.39 2.18
CA ASP A 141 -7.85 -7.56 2.97
C ASP A 141 -8.33 -6.22 3.55
N ASP A 142 -7.41 -5.39 4.05
CA ASP A 142 -7.71 -4.03 4.50
C ASP A 142 -8.27 -3.19 3.34
N VAL A 143 -7.65 -3.24 2.14
CA VAL A 143 -8.14 -2.50 0.97
C VAL A 143 -9.57 -2.93 0.61
N SER A 144 -9.84 -4.23 0.62
CA SER A 144 -11.17 -4.76 0.31
C SER A 144 -12.22 -4.29 1.32
N CYS A 145 -11.95 -4.41 2.62
CA CYS A 145 -12.88 -4.02 3.67
C CYS A 145 -13.09 -2.48 3.73
N LEU A 146 -12.01 -1.71 3.56
CA LEU A 146 -12.06 -0.25 3.64
C LEU A 146 -12.73 0.38 2.43
N LEU A 147 -12.46 -0.12 1.22
CA LEU A 147 -12.86 0.55 -0.03
C LEU A 147 -13.92 -0.21 -0.83
N HIS A 148 -14.18 -1.49 -0.54
CA HIS A 148 -15.08 -2.39 -1.28
C HIS A 148 -14.76 -2.46 -2.79
N ILE A 149 -13.48 -2.46 -3.12
CA ILE A 149 -13.01 -2.64 -4.51
C ILE A 149 -12.50 -4.06 -4.74
N PRO A 150 -12.64 -4.61 -5.97
CA PRO A 150 -12.27 -5.99 -6.27
C PRO A 150 -10.79 -6.32 -6.01
N VAL A 151 -10.52 -7.42 -5.29
CA VAL A 151 -9.17 -7.95 -5.09
C VAL A 151 -8.75 -8.91 -6.20
N ARG A 152 -9.66 -9.77 -6.66
CA ARG A 152 -9.38 -10.69 -7.76
C ARG A 152 -9.28 -9.95 -9.09
N GLY A 153 -8.45 -10.48 -9.98
CA GLY A 153 -8.25 -9.96 -11.33
C GLY A 153 -6.78 -9.91 -11.72
N ILE A 154 -6.49 -9.35 -12.89
CA ILE A 154 -5.14 -9.15 -13.40
C ILE A 154 -4.57 -7.79 -12.96
N PHE A 155 -3.25 -7.70 -12.89
CA PHE A 155 -2.58 -6.42 -12.69
C PHE A 155 -2.64 -5.56 -13.96
N TYR A 156 -2.60 -4.24 -13.78
CA TYR A 156 -2.39 -3.30 -14.87
C TYR A 156 -1.03 -2.63 -14.70
N THR A 157 -0.11 -2.91 -15.63
CA THR A 157 1.23 -2.31 -15.68
C THR A 157 1.22 -1.16 -16.69
N PRO A 158 1.23 0.11 -16.26
CA PRO A 158 1.19 1.24 -17.17
C PRO A 158 2.53 1.40 -17.90
N VAL A 159 2.47 1.60 -19.21
CA VAL A 159 3.63 2.01 -20.02
C VAL A 159 3.75 3.54 -19.95
N PRO A 160 4.94 4.11 -19.70
CA PRO A 160 5.14 5.56 -19.78
C PRO A 160 4.72 6.08 -21.16
N VAL A 161 4.01 7.21 -21.18
CA VAL A 161 3.52 7.84 -22.41
C VAL A 161 4.18 9.20 -22.62
N SER A 162 4.56 9.48 -23.87
CA SER A 162 5.04 10.79 -24.31
C SER A 162 3.91 11.83 -24.30
N MET A 163 4.28 13.08 -24.60
CA MET A 163 3.32 14.16 -24.78
C MET A 163 2.37 13.89 -25.96
N GLU A 164 2.94 13.48 -27.09
CA GLU A 164 2.24 13.14 -28.35
C GLU A 164 1.35 11.91 -28.16
N GLU A 165 1.88 10.87 -27.52
CA GLU A 165 1.12 9.65 -27.21
C GLU A 165 -0.05 9.94 -26.27
N ALA A 166 0.13 10.79 -25.26
CA ALA A 166 -0.96 11.23 -24.39
C ALA A 166 -2.03 12.01 -25.18
N ALA A 167 -1.62 12.91 -26.09
CA ALA A 167 -2.56 13.63 -26.94
C ALA A 167 -3.34 12.70 -27.88
N ALA A 168 -2.67 11.70 -28.46
CA ALA A 168 -3.29 10.66 -29.28
C ALA A 168 -4.29 9.81 -28.48
N LEU A 169 -3.90 9.36 -27.28
CA LEU A 169 -4.79 8.62 -26.38
C LEU A 169 -6.02 9.43 -25.97
N ALA A 170 -5.85 10.71 -25.67
CA ALA A 170 -6.97 11.60 -25.37
C ALA A 170 -7.90 11.77 -26.59
N THR A 171 -7.34 11.89 -27.78
CA THR A 171 -8.12 11.99 -29.03
C THR A 171 -8.98 10.75 -29.22
N GLU A 172 -8.36 9.59 -29.10
CA GLU A 172 -9.01 8.30 -29.29
C GLU A 172 -10.04 7.98 -28.21
N LEU A 173 -9.67 8.16 -26.94
CA LEU A 173 -10.43 7.60 -25.81
C LEU A 173 -11.33 8.65 -25.13
N LEU A 174 -11.01 9.93 -25.24
CA LEU A 174 -11.81 11.02 -24.65
C LEU A 174 -12.57 11.83 -25.71
N GLY A 175 -12.43 11.49 -27.01
CA GLY A 175 -13.19 12.12 -28.09
C GLY A 175 -12.86 13.60 -28.30
N VAL A 176 -11.65 14.05 -27.94
CA VAL A 176 -11.22 15.45 -28.11
C VAL A 176 -10.40 15.61 -29.40
N PRO A 177 -10.44 16.78 -30.07
CA PRO A 177 -9.54 17.02 -31.20
C PRO A 177 -8.06 16.95 -30.77
N TYR A 178 -7.20 16.36 -31.59
CA TYR A 178 -5.78 16.18 -31.30
C TYR A 178 -5.10 17.49 -30.87
N GLU A 179 -5.36 18.59 -31.58
CA GLU A 179 -4.74 19.89 -31.27
C GLU A 179 -5.13 20.43 -29.89
N VAL A 180 -6.35 20.13 -29.44
CA VAL A 180 -6.81 20.51 -28.10
C VAL A 180 -6.11 19.69 -27.03
N ALA A 181 -5.95 18.37 -27.27
CA ALA A 181 -5.23 17.49 -26.38
C ALA A 181 -3.73 17.82 -26.32
N TYR A 182 -3.12 18.06 -27.48
CA TYR A 182 -1.71 18.42 -27.61
C TYR A 182 -1.38 19.75 -26.93
N LEU A 183 -2.28 20.74 -27.03
CA LEU A 183 -2.13 22.00 -26.31
C LEU A 183 -2.12 21.78 -24.79
N GLU A 184 -2.97 20.90 -24.26
CA GLU A 184 -2.98 20.57 -22.84
C GLU A 184 -1.68 19.88 -22.41
N THR A 185 -1.26 18.83 -23.12
CA THR A 185 -0.06 18.06 -22.77
C THR A 185 1.22 18.90 -22.93
N SER A 186 1.27 19.83 -23.89
CA SER A 186 2.40 20.75 -24.05
C SER A 186 2.51 21.77 -22.93
N ARG A 187 1.37 22.29 -22.44
CA ARG A 187 1.34 23.15 -21.24
C ARG A 187 1.84 22.42 -20.00
N GLN A 188 1.49 21.13 -19.88
CA GLN A 188 1.97 20.30 -18.77
C GLN A 188 3.42 19.83 -18.93
N ARG A 189 4.00 19.98 -20.13
CA ARG A 189 5.35 19.52 -20.51
C ARG A 189 5.54 18.02 -20.27
N GLY A 190 4.55 17.22 -20.66
CA GLY A 190 4.62 15.75 -20.56
C GLY A 190 3.27 15.06 -20.77
N GLY A 191 3.28 13.72 -20.69
CA GLY A 191 2.11 12.85 -20.84
C GLY A 191 1.16 12.88 -19.64
N THR A 192 0.69 14.07 -19.26
CA THR A 192 -0.23 14.28 -18.13
C THR A 192 -1.29 15.32 -18.49
N PHE A 193 -2.47 15.17 -17.93
CA PHE A 193 -3.56 16.15 -18.05
C PHE A 193 -3.81 16.81 -16.70
N THR A 194 -4.26 18.07 -16.69
CA THR A 194 -4.83 18.63 -15.47
C THR A 194 -6.16 17.96 -15.15
N GLN A 195 -6.44 17.79 -13.85
CA GLN A 195 -7.72 17.22 -13.38
C GLN A 195 -8.91 18.05 -13.87
N GLN A 196 -8.77 19.37 -13.94
CA GLN A 196 -9.81 20.26 -14.47
C GLN A 196 -10.09 19.97 -15.94
N TRP A 197 -9.04 19.81 -16.77
CA TRP A 197 -9.21 19.52 -18.18
C TRP A 197 -9.91 18.16 -18.41
N VAL A 198 -9.57 17.13 -17.62
CA VAL A 198 -10.26 15.83 -17.70
C VAL A 198 -11.72 15.95 -17.26
N TYR A 199 -12.01 16.73 -16.22
CA TYR A 199 -13.37 17.04 -15.80
C TYR A 199 -14.16 17.74 -16.92
N ASP A 200 -13.58 18.73 -17.58
CA ASP A 200 -14.23 19.44 -18.68
C ASP A 200 -14.51 18.52 -19.88
N CYS A 201 -13.62 17.56 -20.16
CA CYS A 201 -13.84 16.55 -21.20
C CYS A 201 -15.04 15.67 -20.86
N TRP A 202 -15.13 15.20 -19.62
CA TRP A 202 -16.26 14.42 -19.16
C TRP A 202 -17.58 15.20 -19.25
N GLN A 203 -17.62 16.43 -18.72
CA GLN A 203 -18.82 17.26 -18.72
C GLN A 203 -19.30 17.56 -20.15
N ARG A 204 -18.37 17.88 -21.06
CA ARG A 204 -18.67 18.14 -22.47
C ARG A 204 -19.24 16.91 -23.17
N ASN A 205 -18.61 15.75 -22.99
CA ASN A 205 -19.08 14.51 -23.60
C ASN A 205 -20.42 14.05 -23.03
N LEU A 206 -20.67 14.30 -21.73
CA LEU A 206 -21.94 13.94 -21.09
C LEU A 206 -23.10 14.84 -21.52
N HIS A 207 -22.90 16.17 -21.50
CA HIS A 207 -23.99 17.14 -21.63
C HIS A 207 -24.14 17.75 -23.03
N MET A 208 -23.06 17.86 -23.81
CA MET A 208 -23.10 18.51 -25.13
C MET A 208 -23.11 17.50 -26.28
N TYR A 209 -22.20 16.52 -26.25
CA TYR A 209 -22.04 15.58 -27.37
C TYR A 209 -22.77 14.24 -27.18
N HIS A 210 -23.17 13.92 -25.95
CA HIS A 210 -23.80 12.64 -25.59
C HIS A 210 -22.97 11.40 -26.01
N ILE A 211 -21.64 11.54 -25.94
CA ILE A 211 -20.68 10.46 -26.22
C ILE A 211 -20.32 9.79 -24.90
N TYR A 212 -21.18 8.88 -24.45
CA TYR A 212 -21.16 8.36 -23.08
C TYR A 212 -19.94 7.50 -22.73
N ASP A 213 -19.36 6.79 -23.69
CA ASP A 213 -18.15 5.98 -23.48
C ASP A 213 -16.93 6.89 -23.24
N CYS A 214 -16.76 7.96 -24.03
CA CYS A 214 -15.72 8.97 -23.80
C CYS A 214 -15.95 9.71 -22.47
N ALA A 215 -17.21 10.03 -22.14
CA ALA A 215 -17.58 10.61 -20.86
C ALA A 215 -17.19 9.69 -19.68
N ALA A 216 -17.46 8.39 -19.79
CA ALA A 216 -17.12 7.40 -18.78
C ALA A 216 -15.62 7.21 -18.61
N ARG A 217 -14.83 7.16 -19.69
CA ARG A 217 -13.37 7.06 -19.62
C ARG A 217 -12.75 8.29 -18.94
N ALA A 218 -13.22 9.49 -19.28
CA ALA A 218 -12.78 10.72 -18.61
C ALA A 218 -13.13 10.71 -17.12
N TYR A 219 -14.37 10.32 -16.79
CA TYR A 219 -14.84 10.22 -15.42
C TYR A 219 -14.03 9.21 -14.59
N LEU A 220 -13.85 7.98 -15.11
CA LEU A 220 -13.12 6.92 -14.44
C LEU A 220 -11.65 7.30 -14.23
N LEU A 221 -11.00 7.88 -15.25
CA LEU A 221 -9.63 8.40 -15.14
C LEU A 221 -9.51 9.46 -14.04
N LEU A 222 -10.48 10.38 -13.96
CA LEU A 222 -10.52 11.40 -12.92
C LEU A 222 -10.73 10.78 -11.54
N LEU A 223 -11.65 9.81 -11.42
CA LEU A 223 -11.97 9.10 -10.17
C LEU A 223 -10.74 8.37 -9.63
N VAL A 224 -10.11 7.50 -10.41
CA VAL A 224 -8.93 6.75 -9.95
C VAL A 224 -7.71 7.66 -9.76
N GLY A 225 -7.53 8.67 -10.62
CA GLY A 225 -6.42 9.63 -10.55
C GLY A 225 -6.50 10.56 -9.34
N CYS A 226 -7.70 10.84 -8.84
CA CYS A 226 -7.92 11.61 -7.61
C CYS A 226 -7.99 10.74 -6.34
N THR A 227 -8.01 9.41 -6.49
CA THR A 227 -8.12 8.47 -5.36
C THR A 227 -6.93 7.51 -5.31
N ILE A 228 -7.13 6.29 -5.81
CA ILE A 228 -6.26 5.14 -5.67
C ILE A 228 -4.94 5.23 -6.44
N LEU A 229 -4.86 6.09 -7.46
CA LEU A 229 -3.66 6.28 -8.32
C LEU A 229 -3.03 7.68 -8.15
N THR A 230 -3.27 8.32 -7.00
CA THR A 230 -2.78 9.68 -6.72
C THR A 230 -1.26 9.74 -6.65
N ASP A 231 -0.69 10.70 -7.40
CA ASP A 231 0.72 11.03 -7.34
C ASP A 231 0.98 12.37 -6.63
N LYS A 232 2.26 12.77 -6.58
CA LYS A 232 2.72 13.99 -5.91
C LYS A 232 2.43 15.28 -6.71
N SER A 233 1.71 15.23 -7.83
CA SER A 233 1.40 16.41 -8.65
C SER A 233 0.24 17.24 -8.10
N TYR A 234 -0.59 16.67 -7.21
CA TYR A 234 -1.79 17.24 -6.57
C TYR A 234 -2.90 17.73 -7.53
N THR A 235 -2.63 17.87 -8.81
CA THR A 235 -3.47 18.62 -9.75
C THR A 235 -3.57 17.95 -11.11
N ARG A 236 -2.78 16.91 -11.36
CA ARG A 236 -2.66 16.25 -12.66
C ARG A 236 -3.00 14.77 -12.54
N VAL A 237 -3.33 14.18 -13.67
CA VAL A 237 -3.48 12.73 -13.83
C VAL A 237 -2.58 12.31 -14.98
N ASN A 238 -1.83 11.22 -14.77
CA ASN A 238 -0.93 10.70 -15.80
C ASN A 238 -1.72 9.94 -16.86
N ALA A 239 -1.47 10.24 -18.15
CA ALA A 239 -2.18 9.64 -19.27
C ALA A 239 -1.88 8.14 -19.44
N LYS A 240 -0.82 7.61 -18.82
CA LYS A 240 -0.48 6.18 -18.81
C LYS A 240 -1.58 5.26 -18.26
N TRP A 241 -2.50 5.81 -17.49
CA TRP A 241 -3.65 5.08 -16.95
C TRP A 241 -4.81 5.01 -17.93
N LEU A 242 -4.91 5.93 -18.88
CA LEU A 242 -6.03 6.00 -19.82
C LEU A 242 -6.23 4.72 -20.66
N PRO A 243 -5.17 4.01 -21.12
CA PRO A 243 -5.34 2.75 -21.84
C PRO A 243 -6.07 1.65 -21.04
N MET A 244 -6.05 1.69 -19.71
CA MET A 244 -6.78 0.71 -18.89
C MET A 244 -8.31 0.81 -19.05
N PHE A 245 -8.80 1.98 -19.51
CA PHE A 245 -10.22 2.25 -19.74
C PHE A 245 -10.63 2.11 -21.21
N ARG A 246 -9.74 1.60 -22.07
CA ARG A 246 -10.01 1.44 -23.50
C ARG A 246 -11.25 0.60 -23.75
N ASP A 247 -11.30 -0.59 -23.15
CA ASP A 247 -12.46 -1.48 -23.17
C ASP A 247 -13.18 -1.46 -21.82
N LEU A 248 -14.25 -0.66 -21.76
CA LEU A 248 -15.08 -0.48 -20.56
C LEU A 248 -15.77 -1.79 -20.11
N SER A 249 -15.94 -2.78 -21.00
CA SER A 249 -16.55 -4.06 -20.65
C SER A 249 -15.63 -5.01 -19.87
N THR A 250 -14.33 -4.68 -19.81
CA THR A 250 -13.30 -5.51 -19.17
C THR A 250 -12.83 -4.97 -17.83
N LEU A 251 -13.42 -3.88 -17.34
CA LEU A 251 -12.98 -3.23 -16.11
C LEU A 251 -13.12 -4.12 -14.87
N ASN A 252 -14.04 -5.08 -14.89
CA ASN A 252 -14.21 -6.07 -13.82
C ASN A 252 -13.09 -7.12 -13.77
N LYS A 253 -12.20 -7.17 -14.77
CA LYS A 253 -11.08 -8.13 -14.84
C LYS A 253 -9.85 -7.66 -14.08
N PHE A 254 -9.78 -6.40 -13.68
CA PHE A 254 -8.61 -5.85 -12.97
C PHE A 254 -8.69 -6.10 -11.46
N SER A 255 -7.54 -6.43 -10.87
CA SER A 255 -7.34 -6.39 -9.42
C SER A 255 -7.24 -4.92 -8.98
N TRP A 256 -8.40 -4.29 -8.78
CA TRP A 256 -8.46 -2.88 -8.36
C TRP A 256 -7.89 -2.64 -6.98
N ALA A 257 -7.90 -3.63 -6.08
CA ALA A 257 -7.36 -3.50 -4.73
C ALA A 257 -5.82 -3.48 -4.69
N SER A 258 -5.15 -4.18 -5.62
CA SER A 258 -3.68 -4.17 -5.65
C SER A 258 -3.11 -2.82 -6.09
N ALA A 259 -3.80 -2.11 -6.99
CA ALA A 259 -3.35 -0.83 -7.52
C ALA A 259 -3.10 0.25 -6.45
N PRO A 260 -4.06 0.60 -5.55
CA PRO A 260 -3.81 1.53 -4.46
C PRO A 260 -2.76 1.02 -3.47
N LEU A 261 -2.68 -0.29 -3.26
CA LEU A 261 -1.70 -0.84 -2.32
C LEU A 261 -0.27 -0.67 -2.84
N VAL A 262 -0.03 -0.98 -4.13
CA VAL A 262 1.24 -0.72 -4.81
C VAL A 262 1.56 0.77 -4.78
N CYS A 263 0.59 1.63 -5.10
CA CYS A 263 0.79 3.09 -5.05
C CYS A 263 1.10 3.59 -3.63
N LEU A 264 0.43 3.07 -2.60
CA LEU A 264 0.67 3.45 -1.21
C LEU A 264 2.06 3.02 -0.75
N TYR A 265 2.45 1.77 -0.99
CA TYR A 265 3.77 1.25 -0.61
C TYR A 265 4.90 2.01 -1.31
N ASP A 266 4.77 2.29 -2.61
CA ASP A 266 5.75 3.10 -3.36
C ASP A 266 5.88 4.51 -2.78
N ASN A 267 4.76 5.15 -2.46
CA ASN A 267 4.79 6.49 -1.86
C ASN A 267 5.28 6.50 -0.42
N LEU A 268 5.06 5.44 0.36
CA LEU A 268 5.65 5.26 1.69
C LEU A 268 7.15 4.99 1.60
N ASN A 269 7.61 4.23 0.61
CA ASN A 269 9.03 4.00 0.33
C ASN A 269 9.74 5.32 0.04
N ASP A 270 9.16 6.14 -0.84
CA ASP A 270 9.69 7.48 -1.10
C ASP A 270 9.61 8.36 0.14
N ALA A 271 8.46 8.40 0.81
CA ALA A 271 8.19 9.31 1.91
C ALA A 271 8.89 8.92 3.22
N SER A 272 9.46 7.71 3.35
CA SER A 272 10.32 7.36 4.49
C SER A 272 11.74 7.92 4.33
N MET A 273 12.22 8.13 3.09
CA MET A 273 13.51 8.76 2.80
C MET A 273 13.59 10.21 3.30
N PHE A 274 14.75 10.64 3.82
CA PHE A 274 14.94 11.98 4.38
C PHE A 274 14.67 13.11 3.36
N THR A 275 15.02 12.86 2.10
CA THR A 275 14.93 13.81 0.98
C THR A 275 13.51 14.06 0.46
N THR A 276 12.54 13.25 0.89
CA THR A 276 11.16 13.38 0.43
C THR A 276 10.32 14.18 1.42
N HIS A 277 9.60 15.16 0.90
CA HIS A 277 8.78 16.11 1.67
C HIS A 277 7.28 15.98 1.41
N ALA A 278 6.84 14.92 0.71
CA ALA A 278 5.44 14.71 0.38
C ALA A 278 5.05 13.22 0.42
N LEU A 279 3.82 12.94 0.84
CA LEU A 279 3.19 11.63 0.81
C LEU A 279 1.95 11.68 -0.10
N ALA A 280 1.94 10.84 -1.15
CA ALA A 280 0.76 10.55 -1.98
C ALA A 280 0.38 9.07 -1.81
N GLY A 281 -0.23 8.43 -2.83
CA GLY A 281 -0.60 7.01 -2.75
C GLY A 281 -1.85 6.76 -1.89
N TYR A 282 -2.88 7.58 -2.10
CA TYR A 282 -4.18 7.53 -1.43
C TYR A 282 -4.15 7.59 0.12
N PRO A 283 -3.81 8.75 0.72
CA PRO A 283 -3.74 8.94 2.17
C PRO A 283 -5.02 8.58 2.96
N THR A 284 -6.17 8.57 2.28
CA THR A 284 -7.44 8.07 2.82
C THR A 284 -7.31 6.63 3.30
N LEU A 285 -6.71 5.75 2.48
CA LEU A 285 -6.54 4.35 2.82
C LEU A 285 -5.69 4.18 4.08
N LEU A 286 -4.55 4.87 4.14
CA LEU A 286 -3.65 4.81 5.30
C LEU A 286 -4.32 5.37 6.57
N GLN A 287 -5.01 6.50 6.49
CA GLN A 287 -5.68 7.07 7.66
C GLN A 287 -6.80 6.17 8.18
N CYS A 288 -7.64 5.64 7.29
CA CYS A 288 -8.70 4.71 7.68
C CYS A 288 -8.12 3.44 8.32
N TRP A 289 -7.06 2.88 7.74
CA TRP A 289 -6.34 1.75 8.32
C TRP A 289 -5.83 2.05 9.75
N ILE A 290 -5.16 3.19 9.96
CA ILE A 290 -4.69 3.60 11.29
C ILE A 290 -5.85 3.63 12.29
N HIS A 291 -7.01 4.15 11.91
CA HIS A 291 -8.13 4.31 12.83
C HIS A 291 -8.97 3.06 13.07
N GLU A 292 -8.90 2.08 12.17
CA GLU A 292 -9.46 0.73 12.41
C GLU A 292 -8.59 -0.05 13.40
N TYR A 293 -7.26 0.00 13.25
CA TYR A 293 -6.34 -0.78 14.10
C TYR A 293 -5.98 -0.09 15.41
N PHE A 294 -5.89 1.24 15.46
CA PHE A 294 -5.44 2.00 16.63
C PHE A 294 -6.54 2.93 17.16
N PRO A 295 -7.49 2.41 17.95
CA PRO A 295 -8.66 3.16 18.34
C PRO A 295 -8.35 4.42 19.17
N THR A 296 -7.26 4.41 19.92
CA THR A 296 -6.80 5.50 20.80
C THR A 296 -6.13 6.65 20.04
N LEU A 297 -5.76 6.46 18.77
CA LEU A 297 -5.02 7.45 18.01
C LEU A 297 -5.92 8.41 17.23
N GLY A 298 -5.44 9.67 17.18
CA GLY A 298 -6.02 10.77 16.41
C GLY A 298 -7.44 11.14 16.81
N ARG A 299 -8.04 12.06 16.06
CA ARG A 299 -9.36 12.64 16.39
C ARG A 299 -10.38 12.35 15.30
N ARG A 300 -11.37 11.53 15.62
CA ARG A 300 -12.49 11.17 14.74
C ARG A 300 -13.81 11.13 15.51
N GLY A 301 -14.90 11.23 14.79
CA GLY A 301 -16.24 10.82 15.24
C GLY A 301 -16.72 9.64 14.41
N GLU A 302 -17.74 8.95 14.88
CA GLU A 302 -18.43 7.91 14.12
C GLU A 302 -19.48 8.58 13.22
N SER A 303 -19.63 8.07 11.99
CA SER A 303 -20.61 8.55 11.03
C SER A 303 -21.97 7.89 11.29
N ILE A 304 -23.01 8.40 10.63
CA ILE A 304 -24.35 7.76 10.64
C ILE A 304 -24.37 6.42 9.89
N HIS A 305 -23.31 6.10 9.13
CA HIS A 305 -23.25 4.89 8.33
C HIS A 305 -22.88 3.72 9.22
N ARG A 306 -23.89 2.91 9.56
CA ARG A 306 -23.73 1.61 10.23
C ARG A 306 -23.09 0.62 9.26
N CYS A 307 -21.77 0.70 9.09
CA CYS A 307 -21.05 0.02 8.01
C CYS A 307 -21.21 -1.50 8.08
N ASP A 308 -21.14 -2.07 9.28
CA ASP A 308 -21.27 -3.52 9.50
C ASP A 308 -22.69 -4.01 9.23
N ASP A 309 -23.71 -3.28 9.71
CA ASP A 309 -25.12 -3.66 9.55
C ASP A 309 -25.65 -3.45 8.13
N MET A 310 -25.19 -2.39 7.45
CA MET A 310 -25.71 -1.94 6.16
C MET A 310 -24.79 -2.28 4.99
N GLY A 311 -23.65 -2.93 5.26
CA GLY A 311 -22.66 -3.31 4.26
C GLY A 311 -22.04 -2.15 3.49
N TYR A 312 -21.79 -1.03 4.17
CA TYR A 312 -21.04 0.08 3.57
C TYR A 312 -19.52 -0.12 3.72
N PRO A 313 -18.70 0.45 2.81
CA PRO A 313 -17.25 0.50 2.97
C PRO A 313 -16.81 1.02 4.34
N ARG A 314 -15.86 0.34 4.99
CA ARG A 314 -15.41 0.71 6.34
C ARG A 314 -14.74 2.09 6.39
N ALA A 315 -14.19 2.58 5.29
CA ALA A 315 -13.70 3.96 5.21
C ALA A 315 -14.80 5.02 5.46
N MET A 316 -16.08 4.69 5.28
CA MET A 316 -17.20 5.60 5.53
C MET A 316 -17.62 5.66 7.00
N ARG A 317 -17.05 4.82 7.87
CA ARG A 317 -17.36 4.78 9.31
C ARG A 317 -16.98 6.06 10.03
N TRP A 318 -15.93 6.74 9.58
CA TRP A 318 -15.30 7.82 10.34
C TRP A 318 -15.59 9.20 9.75
N VAL A 319 -15.92 10.15 10.63
CA VAL A 319 -15.97 11.58 10.32
C VAL A 319 -14.77 12.26 10.97
N TYR A 320 -13.89 12.81 10.13
CA TYR A 320 -12.65 13.40 10.61
C TYR A 320 -12.82 14.86 11.03
N LYS A 321 -12.28 15.17 12.20
CA LYS A 321 -12.17 16.55 12.71
C LYS A 321 -10.72 17.01 12.54
N GLN A 322 -10.49 18.32 12.60
CA GLN A 322 -9.13 18.84 12.57
C GLN A 322 -8.34 18.28 13.76
N GLY A 323 -7.20 17.64 13.45
CA GLY A 323 -6.24 17.14 14.42
C GLY A 323 -5.62 18.31 15.20
N LYS A 324 -5.41 18.11 16.51
CA LYS A 324 -4.75 19.08 17.39
C LYS A 324 -3.33 18.66 17.76
N THR A 325 -3.05 17.36 17.69
CA THR A 325 -1.78 16.76 18.07
C THR A 325 -0.73 17.04 16.99
N LYS A 326 0.43 17.52 17.41
CA LYS A 326 1.58 17.75 16.52
C LYS A 326 2.47 16.51 16.47
N LEU A 327 3.24 16.37 15.40
CA LEU A 327 4.12 15.24 15.13
C LEU A 327 5.11 14.94 16.28
N PRO A 328 5.74 15.94 16.95
CA PRO A 328 6.58 15.65 18.12
C PRO A 328 5.84 14.95 19.26
N ALA A 329 4.54 15.23 19.45
CA ALA A 329 3.72 14.58 20.47
C ALA A 329 3.25 13.18 20.03
N TYR A 330 3.09 12.92 18.73
CA TYR A 330 2.77 11.57 18.24
C TYR A 330 3.91 10.58 18.43
N ARG A 331 5.17 11.00 18.37
CA ARG A 331 6.34 10.11 18.55
C ARG A 331 6.28 9.30 19.85
N PRO A 332 6.25 9.92 21.05
CA PRO A 332 6.19 9.16 22.30
C PRO A 332 4.90 8.36 22.44
N ILE A 333 3.77 8.83 21.88
CA ILE A 333 2.52 8.06 21.84
C ILE A 333 2.73 6.76 21.04
N MET A 334 3.37 6.84 19.87
CA MET A 334 3.66 5.67 19.04
C MET A 334 4.72 4.75 19.65
N ASP A 335 5.67 5.29 20.41
CA ASP A 335 6.68 4.49 21.13
C ASP A 335 6.04 3.72 22.30
N ALA A 336 5.00 4.29 22.91
CA ALA A 336 4.28 3.72 24.04
C ALA A 336 3.18 2.70 23.68
N LEU A 337 2.85 2.54 22.39
CA LEU A 337 1.84 1.57 21.97
C LEU A 337 2.25 0.15 22.36
N THR A 338 1.27 -0.65 22.75
CA THR A 338 1.40 -2.06 23.11
C THR A 338 0.48 -2.91 22.24
N PRO A 339 0.63 -4.25 22.21
CA PRO A 339 -0.30 -5.11 21.49
C PRO A 339 -1.77 -4.95 21.92
N SER A 340 -2.00 -4.55 23.17
CA SER A 340 -3.34 -4.34 23.75
C SER A 340 -4.01 -3.06 23.25
N ASP A 341 -3.24 -2.13 22.68
CA ASP A 341 -3.76 -0.90 22.08
C ASP A 341 -4.23 -1.12 20.63
N VAL A 342 -4.08 -2.34 20.10
CA VAL A 342 -4.38 -2.70 18.72
C VAL A 342 -5.63 -3.57 18.63
N ILE A 343 -6.55 -3.20 17.74
CA ILE A 343 -7.60 -4.10 17.27
C ILE A 343 -7.02 -4.88 16.10
N TRP A 344 -6.56 -6.11 16.35
CA TRP A 344 -5.86 -6.93 15.36
C TRP A 344 -6.75 -7.41 14.21
N ARG A 345 -8.05 -7.57 14.47
CA ARG A 345 -9.04 -8.06 13.49
C ARG A 345 -10.25 -7.12 13.43
N PRO A 346 -10.09 -5.89 12.93
CA PRO A 346 -11.12 -4.86 13.03
C PRO A 346 -12.37 -5.17 12.18
N PHE A 347 -12.27 -6.11 11.24
CA PHE A 347 -13.30 -6.39 10.24
C PHE A 347 -14.15 -7.63 10.52
N GLU A 348 -14.03 -8.29 11.68
CA GLU A 348 -14.84 -9.49 11.98
C GLU A 348 -16.35 -9.23 11.83
N GLY A 349 -16.85 -8.10 12.36
CA GLY A 349 -18.24 -7.70 12.20
C GLY A 349 -18.62 -7.33 10.76
N HIS A 350 -17.64 -7.03 9.91
CA HIS A 350 -17.84 -6.63 8.51
C HIS A 350 -17.82 -7.80 7.53
N ARG A 351 -17.43 -9.01 8.00
CA ARG A 351 -17.29 -10.20 7.14
C ARG A 351 -18.58 -10.68 6.49
N GLY A 352 -19.73 -10.30 7.05
CA GLY A 352 -21.03 -10.54 6.40
C GLY A 352 -21.20 -9.79 5.08
N SER A 353 -20.52 -8.66 4.92
CA SER A 353 -20.57 -7.83 3.71
C SER A 353 -19.40 -8.06 2.76
N ILE A 354 -18.19 -8.22 3.32
CA ILE A 354 -16.97 -8.54 2.57
C ILE A 354 -16.35 -9.80 3.18
N PRO A 355 -16.66 -10.99 2.65
CA PRO A 355 -16.05 -12.24 3.11
C PRO A 355 -14.53 -12.20 2.97
N SER A 356 -13.83 -12.89 3.87
CA SER A 356 -12.38 -13.05 3.74
C SER A 356 -12.04 -13.87 2.50
N ASP A 357 -11.05 -13.40 1.74
CA ASP A 357 -10.59 -14.05 0.52
C ASP A 357 -9.13 -14.46 0.66
N LEU A 358 -8.82 -15.74 0.46
CA LEU A 358 -7.48 -16.30 0.64
C LEU A 358 -6.42 -15.63 -0.23
N ILE A 359 -6.79 -15.06 -1.38
CA ILE A 359 -5.85 -14.33 -2.24
C ILE A 359 -5.24 -13.11 -1.54
N THR A 360 -5.91 -12.57 -0.51
CA THR A 360 -5.37 -11.47 0.30
C THR A 360 -4.14 -11.89 1.12
N CYS A 361 -3.92 -13.19 1.32
CA CYS A 361 -2.72 -13.75 1.95
C CYS A 361 -1.60 -14.10 0.95
N PHE A 362 -1.74 -13.71 -0.34
CA PHE A 362 -0.69 -13.91 -1.34
C PHE A 362 0.66 -13.35 -0.85
N SER A 363 1.73 -14.13 -0.95
CA SER A 363 3.09 -13.67 -0.68
C SER A 363 3.92 -13.65 -1.95
N GLY A 364 4.54 -12.50 -2.23
CA GLY A 364 5.35 -12.28 -3.42
C GLY A 364 5.45 -10.80 -3.75
N TYR A 365 5.11 -10.46 -5.00
CA TYR A 365 5.21 -9.10 -5.53
C TYR A 365 3.90 -8.68 -6.16
N LEU A 366 3.52 -7.42 -5.93
CA LEU A 366 2.36 -6.80 -6.58
C LEU A 366 2.83 -5.86 -7.68
N CYS A 367 2.10 -5.85 -8.80
CA CYS A 367 2.39 -4.99 -9.93
C CYS A 367 1.32 -3.89 -10.10
N GLY A 368 1.78 -2.68 -10.43
CA GLY A 368 0.93 -1.51 -10.67
C GLY A 368 1.77 -0.37 -11.21
N CYS A 369 1.74 0.81 -10.55
CA CYS A 369 2.57 1.95 -10.95
C CYS A 369 4.09 1.69 -10.88
N THR A 370 4.46 0.68 -10.08
CA THR A 370 5.79 0.11 -9.87
C THR A 370 5.60 -1.37 -9.48
N VAL A 371 6.65 -2.02 -9.01
CA VAL A 371 6.61 -3.34 -8.37
C VAL A 371 7.01 -3.20 -6.91
N VAL A 372 6.21 -3.76 -5.99
CA VAL A 372 6.49 -3.76 -4.55
C VAL A 372 6.40 -5.16 -3.96
N PRO A 373 7.24 -5.52 -2.98
CA PRO A 373 7.07 -6.77 -2.26
C PRO A 373 5.80 -6.69 -1.39
N TYR A 374 5.04 -7.78 -1.39
CA TYR A 374 3.86 -7.96 -0.54
C TYR A 374 4.05 -9.25 0.26
N LEU A 375 4.31 -9.07 1.56
CA LEU A 375 4.79 -10.12 2.46
C LEU A 375 3.87 -10.25 3.68
N PRO A 376 2.61 -10.69 3.51
CA PRO A 376 1.64 -10.80 4.60
C PRO A 376 2.10 -11.74 5.72
N GLU A 377 3.00 -12.69 5.44
CA GLU A 377 3.63 -13.56 6.43
C GLU A 377 4.42 -12.82 7.53
N ARG A 378 4.75 -11.54 7.30
CA ARG A 378 5.38 -10.67 8.31
C ARG A 378 4.37 -10.06 9.29
N CYS A 379 3.09 -10.11 8.95
CA CYS A 379 2.00 -9.41 9.65
C CYS A 379 0.81 -10.34 9.97
N LEU A 380 1.07 -11.62 10.21
CA LEU A 380 0.06 -12.69 10.34
C LEU A 380 -0.98 -12.49 11.43
N ARG A 381 -0.65 -11.72 12.48
CA ARG A 381 -1.61 -11.35 13.53
C ARG A 381 -2.80 -10.57 12.98
N GLN A 382 -2.62 -9.78 11.92
CA GLN A 382 -3.73 -9.08 11.24
C GLN A 382 -4.71 -10.03 10.55
N PHE A 383 -4.25 -11.25 10.24
CA PHE A 383 -5.04 -12.32 9.63
C PHE A 383 -5.55 -13.34 10.66
N GLY A 384 -5.28 -13.13 11.96
CA GLY A 384 -5.67 -14.06 13.01
C GLY A 384 -4.81 -15.32 13.11
N PHE A 385 -3.56 -15.27 12.62
CA PHE A 385 -2.59 -16.36 12.72
C PHE A 385 -1.40 -16.00 13.60
N VAL A 386 -0.79 -17.01 14.22
CA VAL A 386 0.39 -16.83 15.08
C VAL A 386 1.56 -16.29 14.25
N GLN A 387 2.18 -15.21 14.72
CA GLN A 387 3.36 -14.67 14.06
C GLN A 387 4.62 -15.50 14.37
N TYR A 388 5.18 -16.11 13.32
CA TYR A 388 6.48 -16.77 13.37
C TYR A 388 7.58 -15.84 12.82
N ILE A 389 8.85 -16.26 12.92
CA ILE A 389 9.98 -15.53 12.29
C ILE A 389 9.86 -15.63 10.76
N PRO A 390 9.52 -14.54 10.06
CA PRO A 390 9.31 -14.59 8.62
C PRO A 390 10.63 -14.85 7.87
N PRO A 391 10.58 -15.50 6.69
CA PRO A 391 11.75 -15.62 5.84
C PRO A 391 12.25 -14.23 5.39
N PRO A 392 13.54 -14.12 5.02
CA PRO A 392 14.05 -12.89 4.42
C PRO A 392 13.33 -12.59 3.10
N PRO A 393 13.09 -11.31 2.75
CA PRO A 393 12.53 -10.94 1.46
C PRO A 393 13.38 -11.49 0.31
N HIS A 394 12.73 -12.07 -0.70
CA HIS A 394 13.39 -12.52 -1.92
C HIS A 394 13.65 -11.33 -2.87
N PRO A 395 14.53 -11.45 -3.88
CA PRO A 395 14.64 -10.47 -4.95
C PRO A 395 13.37 -10.44 -5.84
N ALA A 396 13.12 -9.29 -6.48
CA ALA A 396 11.99 -9.14 -7.39
C ALA A 396 12.16 -10.01 -8.65
N PRO A 397 11.18 -10.86 -9.00
CA PRO A 397 11.22 -11.65 -10.24
C PRO A 397 10.80 -10.80 -11.45
N SER A 398 10.79 -11.39 -12.65
CA SER A 398 10.32 -10.69 -13.84
C SER A 398 8.80 -10.44 -13.80
N TYR A 399 8.29 -9.44 -14.55
CA TYR A 399 6.85 -9.14 -14.58
C TYR A 399 5.98 -10.35 -14.96
N THR A 400 6.42 -11.17 -15.92
CA THR A 400 5.70 -12.38 -16.34
C THR A 400 5.63 -13.44 -15.24
N ASP A 401 6.67 -13.52 -14.42
CA ASP A 401 6.69 -14.43 -13.27
C ASP A 401 5.74 -13.92 -12.18
N ILE A 402 5.65 -12.59 -11.98
CA ILE A 402 4.72 -11.98 -11.01
C ILE A 402 3.27 -12.35 -11.34
N ASP A 403 2.84 -12.16 -12.59
CA ASP A 403 1.46 -12.49 -13.00
C ASP A 403 1.14 -13.98 -12.84
N SER A 404 2.13 -14.84 -13.13
CA SER A 404 2.02 -16.29 -12.97
C SER A 404 1.91 -16.70 -11.49
N LEU A 405 2.73 -16.10 -10.62
CA LEU A 405 2.70 -16.34 -9.17
C LEU A 405 1.39 -15.84 -8.54
N TRP A 406 0.90 -14.67 -8.98
CA TRP A 406 -0.39 -14.13 -8.55
C TRP A 406 -1.56 -15.04 -8.96
N SER A 407 -1.56 -15.52 -10.20
CA SER A 407 -2.56 -16.48 -10.67
C SER A 407 -2.50 -17.81 -9.89
N GLY A 408 -1.29 -18.23 -9.51
CA GLY A 408 -1.02 -19.41 -8.68
C GLY A 408 -0.95 -19.15 -7.17
N TYR A 409 -1.64 -18.11 -6.67
CA TYR A 409 -1.46 -17.60 -5.29
C TYR A 409 -1.54 -18.67 -4.20
N HIS A 410 -2.36 -19.71 -4.39
CA HIS A 410 -2.53 -20.83 -3.46
C HIS A 410 -1.20 -21.42 -3.01
N THR A 411 -0.21 -21.54 -3.91
CA THR A 411 1.11 -22.09 -3.56
C THR A 411 1.81 -21.28 -2.48
N SER A 412 1.72 -19.94 -2.55
CA SER A 412 2.30 -19.04 -1.55
C SER A 412 1.49 -19.07 -0.24
N VAL A 413 0.16 -19.09 -0.34
CA VAL A 413 -0.75 -19.13 0.81
C VAL A 413 -0.58 -20.43 1.59
N ASP A 414 -0.57 -21.58 0.92
CA ASP A 414 -0.38 -22.89 1.54
C ASP A 414 0.96 -22.97 2.26
N ARG A 415 2.03 -22.40 1.67
CA ARG A 415 3.34 -22.31 2.32
C ARG A 415 3.25 -21.53 3.63
N ILE A 416 2.59 -20.38 3.65
CA ILE A 416 2.40 -19.59 4.88
C ILE A 416 1.64 -20.40 5.93
N LEU A 417 0.51 -20.99 5.52
CA LEU A 417 -0.39 -21.71 6.41
C LEU A 417 0.25 -22.99 7.00
N GLN A 418 1.23 -23.59 6.33
CA GLN A 418 2.00 -24.73 6.87
C GLN A 418 2.84 -24.37 8.11
N PHE A 419 3.28 -23.12 8.24
CA PHE A 419 4.16 -22.68 9.33
C PHE A 419 3.43 -21.96 10.47
N THR A 420 2.11 -21.84 10.39
CA THR A 420 1.32 -21.13 11.39
C THR A 420 0.02 -21.87 11.73
N ARG A 421 -0.69 -21.34 12.72
CA ARG A 421 -2.00 -21.80 13.15
C ARG A 421 -2.84 -20.59 13.59
N PRO A 422 -4.17 -20.73 13.70
CA PRO A 422 -4.99 -19.69 14.31
C PRO A 422 -4.48 -19.31 15.69
N VAL A 423 -4.58 -18.02 16.01
CA VAL A 423 -4.20 -17.50 17.32
C VAL A 423 -5.19 -17.95 18.40
N ARG A 424 -4.68 -18.11 19.63
CA ARG A 424 -5.47 -18.30 20.85
C ARG A 424 -5.88 -16.96 21.47
N PHE A 425 -5.11 -15.92 21.20
CA PHE A 425 -5.38 -14.54 21.57
C PHE A 425 -4.77 -13.61 20.51
N ASP A 426 -5.39 -12.45 20.29
CA ASP A 426 -5.16 -11.61 19.10
C ASP A 426 -3.69 -11.27 18.80
N ALA A 427 -2.87 -11.07 19.82
CA ALA A 427 -1.48 -10.67 19.68
C ALA A 427 -0.46 -11.83 19.66
N GLU A 428 -0.90 -13.08 19.53
CA GLU A 428 -0.05 -14.27 19.72
C GLU A 428 1.13 -14.33 18.73
N THR A 429 2.33 -14.57 19.27
CA THR A 429 3.56 -14.81 18.51
C THR A 429 4.19 -16.12 18.96
N THR A 430 5.09 -16.65 18.13
CA THR A 430 6.05 -17.65 18.58
C THR A 430 6.97 -17.07 19.66
N VAL A 431 7.55 -17.93 20.51
CA VAL A 431 8.34 -17.53 21.68
C VAL A 431 9.59 -16.73 21.28
N ASP A 432 10.15 -17.02 20.11
CA ASP A 432 11.38 -16.45 19.56
C ASP A 432 11.14 -15.21 18.68
N TYR A 433 9.92 -14.98 18.18
CA TYR A 433 9.64 -13.89 17.24
C TYR A 433 10.02 -12.51 17.77
N LEU A 434 9.59 -12.12 18.98
CA LEU A 434 9.87 -10.77 19.49
C LEU A 434 11.37 -10.56 19.75
N SER A 435 12.07 -11.58 20.24
CA SER A 435 13.52 -11.53 20.43
C SER A 435 14.26 -11.36 19.10
N TRP A 436 13.87 -12.13 18.08
CA TRP A 436 14.36 -11.96 16.72
C TRP A 436 14.03 -10.57 16.16
N TYR A 437 12.79 -10.11 16.33
CA TYR A 437 12.32 -8.83 15.81
C TYR A 437 13.17 -7.67 16.34
N TYR A 438 13.41 -7.61 17.65
CA TYR A 438 14.23 -6.55 18.24
C TYR A 438 15.71 -6.62 17.83
N THR A 439 16.22 -7.82 17.58
CA THR A 439 17.64 -8.03 17.24
C THR A 439 17.93 -7.79 15.75
N VAL A 440 17.01 -8.19 14.87
CA VAL A 440 17.24 -8.27 13.42
C VAL A 440 16.46 -7.21 12.67
N SER A 441 15.16 -7.07 12.93
CA SER A 441 14.28 -6.20 12.15
C SER A 441 14.15 -4.78 12.69
N HIS A 442 14.14 -4.60 14.02
CA HIS A 442 13.85 -3.33 14.69
C HIS A 442 15.08 -2.51 15.10
N HIS A 443 16.29 -2.88 14.64
CA HIS A 443 17.56 -2.28 15.10
C HIS A 443 17.67 -0.75 14.83
N ILE A 444 16.76 -0.19 14.02
CA ILE A 444 16.78 1.23 13.63
C ILE A 444 15.99 2.13 14.61
N LEU A 445 15.05 1.60 15.39
CA LEU A 445 14.23 2.38 16.33
C LEU A 445 14.78 2.37 17.77
N CYS A 446 15.61 1.39 18.12
CA CYS A 446 16.29 1.32 19.41
C CYS A 446 17.80 1.27 19.22
N ARG A 447 18.48 2.42 19.23
CA ARG A 447 19.94 2.43 19.43
C ARG A 447 20.22 2.03 20.88
N LEU A 448 21.01 0.97 21.07
CA LEU A 448 21.44 0.46 22.38
C LEU A 448 22.24 1.47 23.23
N HIS A 449 22.64 2.61 22.68
CA HIS A 449 23.60 3.53 23.31
C HIS A 449 23.11 4.96 23.60
N ASP A 450 21.85 5.30 23.31
CA ASP A 450 21.34 6.64 23.60
C ASP A 450 20.52 6.66 24.92
N GLY A 451 21.20 6.59 26.07
CA GLY A 451 20.79 7.40 27.22
C GLY A 451 21.41 8.80 27.05
N PRO A 452 20.80 9.94 27.46
CA PRO A 452 19.65 10.16 28.34
C PRO A 452 18.60 11.10 27.68
N HIS A 453 17.71 10.56 26.84
CA HIS A 453 16.61 11.32 26.23
C HIS A 453 15.21 10.74 26.52
N GLY A 454 15.07 9.98 27.62
CA GLY A 454 13.74 9.62 28.16
C GLY A 454 12.94 8.62 27.32
N ALA A 455 13.55 7.87 26.40
CA ALA A 455 12.94 6.65 25.88
C ALA A 455 13.03 5.56 26.97
N PRO A 456 11.92 4.87 27.32
CA PRO A 456 11.98 3.78 28.27
C PRO A 456 12.87 2.65 27.73
N PRO A 457 13.58 1.91 28.61
CA PRO A 457 14.30 0.72 28.21
C PRO A 457 13.34 -0.25 27.52
N VAL A 458 13.85 -1.01 26.53
CA VAL A 458 13.14 -2.14 25.91
C VAL A 458 12.39 -2.88 27.02
N PRO A 459 11.04 -3.00 26.96
CA PRO A 459 10.31 -3.74 27.98
C PRO A 459 10.92 -5.14 28.05
N GLN A 460 11.44 -5.52 29.21
CA GLN A 460 11.74 -6.92 29.48
C GLN A 460 10.40 -7.65 29.43
N PHE A 461 10.10 -8.28 28.30
CA PHE A 461 8.92 -9.10 28.16
C PHE A 461 9.12 -10.32 29.06
N VAL A 462 8.47 -10.30 30.22
CA VAL A 462 8.29 -11.50 31.06
C VAL A 462 7.05 -12.19 30.50
N PRO A 463 7.15 -13.41 29.95
CA PRO A 463 6.00 -14.16 29.49
C PRO A 463 4.97 -14.25 30.62
N ALA A 464 3.71 -13.88 30.34
CA ALA A 464 2.63 -14.16 31.27
C ALA A 464 2.63 -15.67 31.54
N TYR A 465 2.80 -16.03 32.82
CA TYR A 465 2.83 -17.40 33.30
C TYR A 465 1.75 -18.24 32.61
N ALA A 466 2.17 -19.32 31.94
CA ALA A 466 1.26 -20.40 31.60
C ALA A 466 0.64 -20.91 32.91
N PRO A 467 -0.70 -21.13 32.97
CA PRO A 467 -1.26 -21.82 34.12
C PRO A 467 -0.60 -23.21 34.23
N PRO A 468 -0.27 -23.68 35.45
CA PRO A 468 0.40 -24.96 35.63
C PRO A 468 -0.40 -26.10 35.01
N GLN A 469 0.28 -26.93 34.22
CA GLN A 469 -0.25 -28.09 33.51
C GLN A 469 -0.58 -29.29 34.40
N ASP A 470 -0.87 -29.10 35.69
CA ASP A 470 -1.25 -30.20 36.59
C ASP A 470 -2.33 -29.73 37.56
N ALA A 471 -3.59 -29.80 37.11
CA ALA A 471 -4.73 -29.96 37.99
C ALA A 471 -5.35 -31.32 37.67
N PRO A 472 -5.47 -32.25 38.65
CA PRO A 472 -6.10 -33.53 38.40
C PRO A 472 -7.54 -33.31 37.97
N ALA A 473 -7.97 -34.04 36.95
CA ALA A 473 -9.32 -34.03 36.43
C ALA A 473 -10.32 -34.20 37.59
N GLN A 474 -11.16 -33.19 37.82
CA GLN A 474 -12.35 -33.37 38.62
C GLN A 474 -13.33 -34.19 37.79
N ASP A 475 -13.67 -35.36 38.33
CA ASP A 475 -14.60 -36.33 37.77
C ASP A 475 -15.88 -35.68 37.26
N ALA A 476 -16.20 -35.94 35.99
CA ALA A 476 -17.53 -35.71 35.46
C ALA A 476 -18.51 -36.71 36.11
N PRO A 477 -19.71 -36.30 36.52
CA PRO A 477 -20.71 -37.23 37.02
C PRO A 477 -21.20 -38.15 35.89
N PRO A 478 -21.48 -39.43 36.15
CA PRO A 478 -21.84 -40.39 35.12
C PRO A 478 -23.22 -40.05 34.52
N ALA A 479 -23.30 -40.18 33.20
CA ALA A 479 -24.56 -40.16 32.47
C ALA A 479 -25.40 -41.39 32.85
N HIS A 480 -26.60 -41.17 33.41
CA HIS A 480 -27.61 -42.21 33.56
C HIS A 480 -28.75 -42.04 32.54
N ALA A 481 -29.04 -43.18 31.91
CA ALA A 481 -29.94 -43.44 30.80
C ALA A 481 -31.44 -43.47 31.24
N PRO A 482 -32.40 -43.71 30.32
CA PRO A 482 -33.78 -43.18 30.33
C PRO A 482 -34.75 -43.91 31.28
N PRO A 483 -35.95 -43.33 31.54
CA PRO A 483 -36.88 -43.88 32.52
C PRO A 483 -37.60 -45.12 31.98
N SER A 484 -37.54 -46.21 32.74
CA SER A 484 -38.46 -47.34 32.65
C SER A 484 -39.25 -47.36 33.96
N GLY A 485 -40.57 -47.28 33.85
CA GLY A 485 -41.48 -47.06 34.98
C GLY A 485 -41.82 -48.29 35.78
N GLU A 486 -42.69 -48.09 36.77
CA GLU A 486 -43.62 -49.06 37.36
C GLU A 486 -44.77 -48.23 37.99
N GLN A 487 -46.00 -48.49 37.53
CA GLN A 487 -47.11 -49.12 38.27
C GLN A 487 -47.85 -48.19 39.23
#